data_AF-A0A2G9U3S2-F1
#
_entry.id   AF-A0A2G9U3S2-F1
#
_cell.length_a   1.000
_cell.length_b   1.000
_cell.length_c   1.000
_cell.angle_alpha   90.00
_cell.angle_beta   90.00
_cell.angle_gamma   90.00
#
_symmetry.space_group_name_H-M   'P 1'
#
loop_
_entity.id
_entity.type
_entity.pdbx_description
1 polymer ?
#
loop_
_entity_poly.entity_id
_entity_poly.type
_entity_poly.pdbx_seq_one_letter_code
_entity_poly.pdbx_strand_id
1 'polypeptide(L)'
;MVILLKEKKIYGGSLITKDLADIVKAEDFVLNSEYLQTLMVVVPKLNAKDWLQRYSTFTSMVVPGSTQLITEEGEHALYSVTLFKKVIDEFKNIARENKFVVRDFVYDEESLKAGKSERDKLVAEKQRQYAPLIRWLKINFGEIFAAYIHVKALRVFVESVLRYGLPVNFQAALVEPSKGSQKKLRAELHKLYIHLDGSAAGPIDVGYHLELIDVGGLASVDVIGSERVLSIRILQAEFRFYRQEVD
;
A
#
# COMPACT_ATOMS: atom_id res chain seq x y z
N MET A 1 -1.54 -1.02 -3.14
CA MET A 1 -1.24 -0.19 -1.96
C MET A 1 -0.18 0.89 -2.23
N VAL A 2 0.94 0.56 -2.89
CA VAL A 2 2.01 1.52 -3.23
C VAL A 2 1.55 2.68 -4.13
N ILE A 3 0.66 2.44 -5.09
CA ILE A 3 0.11 3.49 -5.99
C ILE A 3 -0.76 4.49 -5.21
N LEU A 4 -1.63 4.00 -4.32
CA LEU A 4 -2.47 4.85 -3.47
C LEU A 4 -1.64 5.69 -2.48
N LEU A 5 -0.53 5.15 -1.98
CA LEU A 5 0.40 5.89 -1.12
C LEU A 5 1.12 7.01 -1.89
N LYS A 6 1.42 6.81 -3.18
CA LYS A 6 1.98 7.86 -4.06
C LYS A 6 0.96 8.98 -4.30
N GLU A 7 -0.30 8.65 -4.59
CA GLU A 7 -1.38 9.66 -4.72
C GLU A 7 -1.55 10.46 -3.43
N LYS A 8 -1.70 9.79 -2.28
CA LYS A 8 -1.92 10.47 -0.98
C LYS A 8 -0.76 11.37 -0.55
N LYS A 9 0.49 11.02 -0.92
CA LYS A 9 1.68 11.81 -0.58
C LYS A 9 1.83 13.07 -1.45
N ILE A 10 1.29 13.06 -2.67
CA ILE A 10 1.33 14.22 -3.60
C ILE A 10 0.19 15.21 -3.28
N TYR A 11 -0.98 14.71 -2.88
CA TYR A 11 -2.16 15.55 -2.58
C TYR A 11 -2.15 16.22 -1.18
N GLY A 12 -1.29 15.78 -0.25
CA GLY A 12 -1.19 16.31 1.12
C GLY A 12 0.14 16.98 1.48
N GLY A 13 0.94 17.40 0.48
CA GLY A 13 2.22 18.07 0.71
C GLY A 13 2.07 19.59 0.90
N SER A 14 2.97 20.19 1.67
CA SER A 14 3.13 21.66 1.74
C SER A 14 3.30 22.26 0.33
N LEU A 15 2.94 23.54 0.13
CA LEU A 15 3.12 24.29 -1.14
C LEU A 15 4.54 24.19 -1.70
N ILE A 16 5.52 23.88 -0.86
CA ILE A 16 6.91 23.59 -1.21
C ILE A 16 7.06 22.37 -2.13
N THR A 17 6.19 21.38 -2.02
CA THR A 17 6.30 20.07 -2.71
C THR A 17 5.08 19.72 -3.55
N LYS A 18 3.96 20.42 -3.35
CA LYS A 18 2.71 20.18 -4.05
C LYS A 18 2.85 20.48 -5.54
N ASP A 19 2.15 19.69 -6.35
CA ASP A 19 2.03 19.94 -7.79
C ASP A 19 1.25 21.23 -8.00
N LEU A 20 1.81 22.15 -8.77
CA LEU A 20 1.21 23.46 -9.04
C LEU A 20 0.23 23.41 -10.21
N ALA A 21 0.25 22.33 -11.02
CA ALA A 21 -0.59 22.16 -12.21
C ALA A 21 -2.09 22.38 -11.97
N ASP A 22 -2.58 22.00 -10.78
CA ASP A 22 -3.98 22.13 -10.39
C ASP A 22 -4.30 23.43 -9.61
N ILE A 23 -3.28 24.25 -9.31
CA ILE A 23 -3.39 25.46 -8.47
C ILE A 23 -3.33 26.72 -9.34
N VAL A 24 -2.41 26.73 -10.31
CA VAL A 24 -2.09 27.92 -11.10
C VAL A 24 -2.87 27.92 -12.40
N LYS A 25 -3.13 29.11 -12.95
CA LYS A 25 -3.87 29.32 -14.18
C LYS A 25 -3.03 30.09 -15.19
N ALA A 26 -3.42 30.05 -16.46
CA ALA A 26 -2.75 30.82 -17.52
C ALA A 26 -2.68 32.33 -17.21
N GLU A 27 -3.71 32.84 -16.53
CA GLU A 27 -3.85 34.24 -16.09
C GLU A 27 -2.70 34.69 -15.18
N ASP A 28 -2.12 33.75 -14.42
CA ASP A 28 -1.09 34.02 -13.42
C ASP A 28 0.30 34.21 -14.05
N PHE A 29 0.46 33.98 -15.36
CA PHE A 29 1.74 33.99 -16.05
C PHE A 29 1.75 34.94 -17.25
N VAL A 30 2.92 35.57 -17.47
CA VAL A 30 3.23 36.20 -18.75
C VAL A 30 3.66 35.12 -19.74
N LEU A 31 2.76 34.78 -20.67
CA LEU A 31 2.98 33.75 -21.69
C LEU A 31 3.67 34.34 -22.94
N ASN A 32 4.38 33.48 -23.68
CA ASN A 32 5.01 33.80 -24.97
C ASN A 32 5.96 35.01 -24.96
N SER A 33 6.55 35.36 -23.82
CA SER A 33 7.55 36.41 -23.74
C SER A 33 8.95 35.87 -24.01
N GLU A 34 9.68 36.54 -24.90
CA GLU A 34 11.09 36.25 -25.16
C GLU A 34 11.95 36.56 -23.93
N TYR A 35 11.67 37.68 -23.25
CA TYR A 35 12.53 38.24 -22.21
C TYR A 35 12.01 38.06 -20.78
N LEU A 36 10.70 37.96 -20.59
CA LEU A 36 10.08 37.85 -19.26
C LEU A 36 9.72 36.41 -18.93
N GLN A 37 9.75 36.09 -17.64
CA GLN A 37 9.23 34.85 -17.10
C GLN A 37 8.58 35.12 -15.74
N THR A 38 7.45 34.49 -15.51
CA THR A 38 6.78 34.51 -14.21
C THR A 38 7.20 33.29 -13.39
N LEU A 39 7.68 33.53 -12.17
CA LEU A 39 8.09 32.50 -11.22
C LEU A 39 7.07 32.36 -10.11
N MET A 40 6.94 31.13 -9.59
CA MET A 40 6.13 30.80 -8.43
C MET A 40 7.00 30.75 -7.18
N VAL A 41 6.64 31.50 -6.14
CA VAL A 41 7.46 31.65 -4.93
C VAL A 41 6.62 31.32 -3.70
N VAL A 42 7.11 30.37 -2.92
CA VAL A 42 6.52 29.99 -1.63
C VAL A 42 7.14 30.86 -0.55
N VAL A 43 6.28 31.59 0.15
CA VAL A 43 6.62 32.57 1.18
C VAL A 43 5.96 32.14 2.49
N PRO A 44 6.69 32.05 3.62
CA PRO A 44 6.07 31.88 4.93
C PRO A 44 5.13 33.05 5.24
N LYS A 45 3.92 32.78 5.74
CA LYS A 45 2.91 33.83 6.00
C LYS A 45 3.42 34.92 6.96
N LEU A 46 4.26 34.55 7.93
CA LEU A 46 4.94 35.46 8.84
C LEU A 46 5.81 36.51 8.10
N ASN A 47 6.30 36.17 6.91
CA ASN A 47 7.15 37.00 6.07
C ASN A 47 6.42 37.58 4.85
N ALA A 48 5.09 37.43 4.74
CA ALA A 48 4.34 37.94 3.58
C ALA A 48 4.47 39.47 3.40
N LYS A 49 4.44 40.24 4.49
CA LYS A 49 4.64 41.69 4.43
C LYS A 49 6.04 42.07 3.95
N ASP A 50 7.04 41.33 4.42
CA ASP A 50 8.44 41.52 4.05
C ASP A 50 8.68 41.19 2.57
N TRP A 51 8.08 40.11 2.08
CA TRP A 51 8.06 39.77 0.65
C TRP A 51 7.49 40.92 -0.19
N LEU A 52 6.27 41.37 0.12
CA LEU A 52 5.58 42.41 -0.65
C LEU A 52 6.35 43.74 -0.72
N GLN A 53 7.16 44.05 0.29
CA GLN A 53 7.96 45.27 0.34
C GLN A 53 9.30 45.15 -0.40
N ARG A 54 9.92 43.96 -0.42
CA ARG A 54 11.32 43.80 -0.86
C ARG A 54 11.52 43.00 -2.13
N TYR A 55 10.57 42.19 -2.59
CA TYR A 55 10.79 41.29 -3.73
C TYR A 55 11.30 42.02 -4.98
N SER A 56 10.83 43.26 -5.23
CA SER A 56 11.21 44.07 -6.39
C SER A 56 12.63 44.62 -6.33
N THR A 57 13.27 44.60 -5.14
CA THR A 57 14.64 45.09 -4.93
C THR A 57 15.67 43.98 -4.82
N PHE A 58 15.25 42.71 -4.96
CA PHE A 58 16.17 41.57 -4.89
C PHE A 58 17.23 41.63 -6.00
N THR A 59 16.81 41.87 -7.23
CA THR A 59 17.73 42.01 -8.36
C THR A 59 17.31 43.20 -9.21
N SER A 60 18.25 43.71 -10.01
CA SER A 60 17.86 44.54 -11.15
C SER A 60 16.95 43.72 -12.09
N MET A 61 16.02 44.36 -12.78
CA MET A 61 15.12 43.69 -13.76
C MET A 61 14.02 42.79 -13.18
N VAL A 62 13.60 43.00 -11.93
CA VAL A 62 12.30 42.52 -11.43
C VAL A 62 11.22 43.54 -11.79
N VAL A 63 10.04 43.09 -12.25
CA VAL A 63 8.93 44.00 -12.58
C VAL A 63 8.22 44.40 -11.28
N PRO A 64 8.26 45.69 -10.86
CA PRO A 64 7.58 46.13 -9.66
C PRO A 64 6.07 46.05 -9.82
N GLY A 65 5.35 45.76 -8.74
CA GLY A 65 3.90 45.55 -8.76
C GLY A 65 3.44 44.25 -9.44
N SER A 66 4.35 43.38 -9.90
CA SER A 66 3.99 42.14 -10.60
C SER A 66 3.59 40.98 -9.69
N THR A 67 3.84 41.08 -8.38
CA THR A 67 3.52 39.98 -7.47
C THR A 67 2.04 39.89 -7.17
N GLN A 68 1.48 38.69 -7.25
CA GLN A 68 0.10 38.40 -6.88
C GLN A 68 0.04 37.17 -5.98
N LEU A 69 -0.89 37.17 -5.02
CA LEU A 69 -1.15 36.00 -4.19
C LEU A 69 -2.01 35.01 -4.97
N ILE A 70 -1.50 33.80 -5.18
CA ILE A 70 -2.20 32.74 -5.92
C ILE A 70 -3.04 31.89 -4.97
N THR A 71 -2.42 31.41 -3.89
CA THR A 71 -3.10 30.59 -2.89
C THR A 71 -2.37 30.61 -1.54
N GLU A 72 -3.07 30.20 -0.49
CA GLU A 72 -2.52 30.06 0.86
C GLU A 72 -2.88 28.70 1.44
N GLU A 73 -1.90 28.01 2.01
CA GLU A 73 -2.10 26.67 2.59
C GLU A 73 -1.19 26.47 3.80
N GLY A 74 -1.81 26.18 4.96
CA GLY A 74 -1.10 26.12 6.24
C GLY A 74 -0.36 27.43 6.55
N GLU A 75 0.94 27.30 6.86
CA GLU A 75 1.85 28.41 7.20
C GLU A 75 2.49 29.11 5.99
N HIS A 76 2.14 28.68 4.77
CA HIS A 76 2.77 29.19 3.54
C HIS A 76 1.75 29.85 2.61
N ALA A 77 2.24 30.80 1.81
CA ALA A 77 1.54 31.47 0.74
C ALA A 77 2.32 31.32 -0.56
N LEU A 78 1.62 31.10 -1.67
CA LEU A 78 2.20 31.02 -3.01
C LEU A 78 1.97 32.36 -3.73
N TYR A 79 3.06 33.02 -4.11
CA TYR A 79 3.04 34.25 -4.88
C TYR A 79 3.57 34.03 -6.29
N SER A 80 3.04 34.79 -7.25
CA SER A 80 3.68 35.00 -8.54
C SER A 80 4.67 36.16 -8.46
N VAL A 81 5.66 36.19 -9.36
CA VAL A 81 6.53 37.35 -9.60
C VAL A 81 7.05 37.30 -11.03
N THR A 82 7.00 38.41 -11.75
CA THR A 82 7.51 38.50 -13.12
C THR A 82 8.84 39.26 -13.14
N LEU A 83 9.83 38.68 -13.82
CA LEU A 83 11.17 39.24 -13.96
C LEU A 83 11.79 38.83 -15.29
N PHE A 84 12.90 39.48 -15.64
CA PHE A 84 13.65 39.13 -16.83
C PHE A 84 14.39 37.79 -16.66
N LYS A 85 14.39 36.96 -17.70
CA LYS A 85 15.01 35.63 -17.67
C LYS A 85 16.49 35.65 -17.27
N LYS A 86 17.19 36.71 -17.65
CA LYS A 86 18.63 36.90 -17.39
C LYS A 86 18.99 36.91 -15.89
N VAL A 87 18.06 37.32 -15.03
CA VAL A 87 18.32 37.50 -13.58
C VAL A 87 17.64 36.44 -12.71
N ILE A 88 17.08 35.37 -13.32
CA ILE A 88 16.35 34.32 -12.59
C ILE A 88 17.23 33.64 -11.53
N ASP A 89 18.46 33.28 -11.87
CA ASP A 89 19.34 32.54 -10.96
C ASP A 89 19.80 33.42 -9.78
N GLU A 90 20.10 34.68 -10.06
CA GLU A 90 20.41 35.68 -9.03
C GLU A 90 19.20 35.88 -8.09
N PHE A 91 18.00 36.02 -8.65
CA PHE A 91 16.77 36.15 -7.89
C PHE A 91 16.50 34.93 -7.02
N LYS A 92 16.69 33.71 -7.55
CA LYS A 92 16.55 32.44 -6.81
C LYS A 92 17.51 32.37 -5.63
N ASN A 93 18.74 32.86 -5.77
CA ASN A 93 19.73 32.87 -4.70
C ASN A 93 19.33 33.84 -3.58
N ILE A 94 18.98 35.07 -3.92
CA ILE A 94 18.57 36.08 -2.93
C ILE A 94 17.26 35.68 -2.26
N ALA A 95 16.30 35.13 -2.99
CA ALA A 95 15.08 34.57 -2.42
C ALA A 95 15.40 33.48 -1.38
N ARG A 96 16.33 32.56 -1.70
CA ARG A 96 16.76 31.51 -0.78
C ARG A 96 17.42 32.05 0.49
N GLU A 97 18.28 33.06 0.37
CA GLU A 97 18.90 33.76 1.52
C GLU A 97 17.85 34.38 2.44
N ASN A 98 16.76 34.90 1.86
CA ASN A 98 15.62 35.46 2.59
C ASN A 98 14.59 34.40 3.02
N LYS A 99 14.92 33.10 2.92
CA LYS A 99 14.06 31.95 3.29
C LYS A 99 12.79 31.82 2.45
N PHE A 100 12.80 32.35 1.24
CA PHE A 100 11.75 32.16 0.24
C PHE A 100 12.13 31.03 -0.71
N VAL A 101 11.16 30.20 -1.09
CA VAL A 101 11.41 29.03 -1.95
C VAL A 101 10.79 29.28 -3.32
N VAL A 102 11.64 29.54 -4.32
CA VAL A 102 11.21 29.62 -5.72
C VAL A 102 10.98 28.20 -6.24
N ARG A 103 9.76 27.92 -6.71
CA ARG A 103 9.37 26.62 -7.28
C ARG A 103 9.88 26.52 -8.71
N ASP A 104 10.43 25.36 -9.04
CA ASP A 104 10.81 25.04 -10.41
C ASP A 104 9.53 24.63 -11.17
N PHE A 105 8.91 25.61 -11.79
CA PHE A 105 7.66 25.45 -12.53
C PHE A 105 7.66 26.41 -13.72
N VAL A 106 7.41 25.84 -14.90
CA VAL A 106 7.23 26.59 -16.15
C VAL A 106 5.82 26.27 -16.62
N TYR A 107 5.00 27.30 -16.80
CA TYR A 107 3.65 27.13 -17.31
C TYR A 107 3.71 26.79 -18.80
N ASP A 108 3.26 25.58 -19.14
CA ASP A 108 3.05 25.14 -20.52
C ASP A 108 1.70 24.44 -20.63
N GLU A 109 0.76 25.05 -21.35
CA GLU A 109 -0.62 24.58 -21.41
C GLU A 109 -0.72 23.19 -22.07
N GLU A 110 0.13 22.90 -23.06
CA GLU A 110 0.16 21.61 -23.75
C GLU A 110 0.65 20.50 -22.80
N SER A 111 1.79 20.72 -22.13
CA SER A 111 2.32 19.78 -21.13
C SER A 111 1.37 19.55 -19.97
N LEU A 112 0.70 20.60 -19.46
CA LEU A 112 -0.27 20.46 -18.37
C LEU A 112 -1.51 19.66 -18.80
N LYS A 113 -2.05 19.90 -20.00
CA LYS A 113 -3.16 19.12 -20.56
C LYS A 113 -2.77 17.68 -20.81
N ALA A 114 -1.59 17.44 -21.38
CA ALA A 114 -1.06 16.10 -21.60
C ALA A 114 -0.89 15.36 -20.26
N GLY A 115 -0.30 16.01 -19.25
CA GLY A 115 -0.14 15.46 -17.92
C GLY A 115 -1.47 15.09 -17.26
N LYS A 116 -2.49 15.95 -17.37
CA LYS A 116 -3.84 15.66 -16.86
C LYS A 116 -4.48 14.47 -17.59
N SER A 117 -4.40 14.45 -18.92
CA SER A 117 -4.95 13.34 -19.72
C SER A 117 -4.29 12.00 -19.38
N GLU A 118 -2.96 11.98 -19.22
CA GLU A 118 -2.23 10.77 -18.81
C GLU A 118 -2.63 10.32 -17.40
N ARG A 119 -2.80 11.24 -16.46
CA ARG A 119 -3.30 10.90 -15.11
C ARG A 119 -4.68 10.27 -15.17
N ASP A 120 -5.61 10.86 -15.92
CA ASP A 120 -6.98 10.35 -16.04
C ASP A 120 -7.01 8.96 -16.70
N LYS A 121 -6.19 8.74 -17.73
CA LYS A 121 -5.99 7.42 -18.35
C LYS A 121 -5.48 6.38 -17.34
N LEU A 122 -4.48 6.73 -16.53
CA LEU A 122 -3.92 5.83 -15.52
C LEU A 122 -4.93 5.49 -14.42
N VAL A 123 -5.74 6.46 -13.99
CA VAL A 123 -6.81 6.24 -13.00
C VAL A 123 -7.89 5.33 -13.58
N ALA A 124 -8.31 5.56 -14.83
CA ALA A 124 -9.27 4.71 -15.51
C ALA A 124 -8.74 3.27 -15.68
N GLU A 125 -7.47 3.12 -16.05
CA GLU A 125 -6.83 1.82 -16.22
C GLU A 125 -6.75 1.05 -14.88
N LYS A 126 -6.33 1.72 -13.81
CA LYS A 126 -6.33 1.17 -12.45
C LYS A 126 -7.73 0.67 -12.06
N GLN A 127 -8.77 1.46 -12.32
CA GLN A 127 -10.14 1.09 -11.99
C GLN A 127 -10.63 -0.09 -12.84
N ARG A 128 -10.27 -0.10 -14.13
CA ARG A 128 -10.58 -1.18 -15.08
C ARG A 128 -9.95 -2.50 -14.67
N GLN A 129 -8.69 -2.49 -14.23
CA GLN A 129 -7.95 -3.70 -13.84
C GLN A 129 -8.33 -4.25 -12.47
N TYR A 130 -8.87 -3.41 -11.58
CA TYR A 130 -9.10 -3.79 -10.18
C TYR A 130 -10.06 -4.97 -10.03
N ALA A 131 -11.24 -4.93 -10.64
CA ALA A 131 -12.23 -5.99 -10.49
C ALA A 131 -11.79 -7.35 -11.07
N PRO A 132 -11.21 -7.42 -12.30
CA PRO A 132 -10.63 -8.65 -12.83
C PRO A 132 -9.52 -9.22 -11.94
N LEU A 133 -8.64 -8.37 -11.42
CA LEU A 133 -7.56 -8.79 -10.52
C LEU A 133 -8.12 -9.43 -9.24
N ILE A 134 -9.10 -8.80 -8.60
CA ILE A 134 -9.71 -9.36 -7.38
C ILE A 134 -10.40 -10.70 -7.68
N ARG A 135 -11.11 -10.81 -8.81
CA ARG A 135 -11.73 -12.08 -9.22
C ARG A 135 -10.67 -13.18 -9.42
N TRP A 136 -9.58 -12.85 -10.10
CA TRP A 136 -8.48 -13.77 -10.34
C TRP A 136 -7.83 -14.21 -9.01
N LEU A 137 -7.56 -13.27 -8.09
CA LEU A 137 -6.99 -13.58 -6.78
C LEU A 137 -7.89 -14.50 -5.96
N LYS A 138 -9.21 -14.28 -5.96
CA LYS A 138 -10.16 -15.14 -5.23
C LYS A 138 -10.15 -16.59 -5.73
N ILE A 139 -10.13 -16.78 -7.06
CA ILE A 139 -10.08 -18.12 -7.67
C ILE A 139 -8.77 -18.81 -7.31
N ASN A 140 -7.64 -18.15 -7.56
CA ASN A 140 -6.33 -18.77 -7.34
C ASN A 140 -6.03 -19.00 -5.85
N PHE A 141 -6.54 -18.15 -4.95
CA PHE A 141 -6.43 -18.39 -3.51
C PHE A 141 -7.12 -19.68 -3.09
N GLY A 142 -8.31 -19.97 -3.62
CA GLY A 142 -9.04 -21.21 -3.33
C GLY A 142 -8.24 -22.45 -3.74
N GLU A 143 -7.68 -22.45 -4.95
CA GLU A 143 -6.84 -23.55 -5.47
C GLU A 143 -5.58 -23.76 -4.63
N ILE A 144 -4.86 -22.67 -4.33
CA ILE A 144 -3.63 -22.73 -3.51
C ILE A 144 -3.95 -23.21 -2.09
N PHE A 145 -5.06 -22.76 -1.51
CA PHE A 145 -5.47 -23.19 -0.18
C PHE A 145 -5.86 -24.67 -0.16
N ALA A 146 -6.59 -25.15 -1.18
CA ALA A 146 -6.91 -26.56 -1.31
C ALA A 146 -5.64 -27.42 -1.41
N ALA A 147 -4.69 -27.04 -2.28
CA ALA A 147 -3.41 -27.72 -2.41
C ALA A 147 -2.61 -27.72 -1.09
N TYR A 148 -2.65 -26.63 -0.34
CA TYR A 148 -2.00 -26.54 0.98
C TYR A 148 -2.62 -27.53 1.99
N ILE A 149 -3.94 -27.66 2.03
CA ILE A 149 -4.63 -28.65 2.88
C ILE A 149 -4.27 -30.09 2.48
N HIS A 150 -4.17 -30.38 1.18
CA HIS A 150 -3.73 -31.69 0.68
C HIS A 150 -2.33 -32.04 1.18
N VAL A 151 -1.38 -31.10 1.12
CA VAL A 151 -0.02 -31.30 1.63
C VAL A 151 -0.02 -31.57 3.15
N LYS A 152 -0.89 -30.88 3.92
CA LYS A 152 -1.02 -31.16 5.36
C LYS A 152 -1.63 -32.53 5.63
N ALA A 153 -2.63 -32.97 4.84
CA ALA A 153 -3.21 -34.29 4.96
C ALA A 153 -2.18 -35.40 4.67
N LEU A 154 -1.41 -35.25 3.59
CA LEU A 154 -0.30 -36.16 3.26
C LEU A 154 0.75 -36.21 4.37
N ARG A 155 1.12 -35.05 4.92
CA ARG A 155 2.08 -34.99 6.03
C ARG A 155 1.57 -35.73 7.27
N VAL A 156 0.33 -35.50 7.68
CA VAL A 156 -0.29 -36.19 8.82
C VAL A 156 -0.34 -37.70 8.58
N PHE A 157 -0.67 -38.12 7.36
CA PHE A 157 -0.71 -39.53 6.98
C PHE A 157 0.69 -40.17 7.09
N VAL A 158 1.70 -39.58 6.45
CA VAL A 158 3.08 -40.10 6.45
C VAL A 158 3.65 -40.14 7.87
N GLU A 159 3.50 -39.08 8.66
CA GLU A 159 3.96 -39.06 10.06
C GLU A 159 3.24 -40.12 10.92
N SER A 160 1.94 -40.35 10.71
CA SER A 160 1.19 -41.37 11.43
C SER A 160 1.65 -42.78 11.08
N VAL A 161 1.93 -43.06 9.80
CA VAL A 161 2.50 -44.35 9.36
C VAL A 161 3.88 -44.58 9.96
N LEU A 162 4.75 -43.56 9.95
CA LEU A 162 6.09 -43.67 10.51
C LEU A 162 6.08 -43.84 12.03
N ARG A 163 5.12 -43.24 12.73
CA ARG A 163 5.05 -43.29 14.20
C ARG A 163 4.29 -44.49 14.75
N TYR A 164 3.24 -44.95 14.08
CA TYR A 164 2.34 -46.01 14.57
C TYR A 164 2.40 -47.31 13.76
N GLY A 165 3.08 -47.31 12.62
CA GLY A 165 3.26 -48.49 11.78
C GLY A 165 2.03 -48.88 10.96
N LEU A 166 2.06 -50.11 10.43
CA LEU A 166 0.99 -50.75 9.67
C LEU A 166 0.32 -51.85 10.51
N PRO A 167 -0.96 -52.17 10.25
CA PRO A 167 -1.86 -51.57 9.26
C PRO A 167 -2.32 -50.16 9.63
N VAL A 168 -2.72 -49.36 8.64
CA VAL A 168 -3.18 -47.97 8.81
C VAL A 168 -4.49 -47.93 9.59
N ASN A 169 -4.40 -47.86 10.92
CA ASN A 169 -5.54 -47.81 11.82
C ASN A 169 -5.41 -46.65 12.82
N PHE A 170 -5.44 -45.44 12.30
CA PHE A 170 -5.40 -44.22 13.09
C PHE A 170 -6.49 -43.24 12.66
N GLN A 171 -6.99 -42.45 13.61
CA GLN A 171 -8.02 -41.43 13.39
C GLN A 171 -7.40 -40.04 13.49
N ALA A 172 -7.39 -39.30 12.38
CA ALA A 172 -7.00 -37.89 12.38
C ALA A 172 -8.18 -37.01 12.83
N ALA A 173 -7.87 -35.90 13.50
CA ALA A 173 -8.84 -34.89 13.94
C ALA A 173 -8.27 -33.48 13.72
N LEU A 174 -9.14 -32.55 13.33
CA LEU A 174 -8.83 -31.12 13.26
C LEU A 174 -9.42 -30.44 14.50
N VAL A 175 -8.58 -29.70 15.24
CA VAL A 175 -8.99 -29.02 16.46
C VAL A 175 -8.79 -27.52 16.30
N GLU A 176 -9.88 -26.76 16.38
CA GLU A 176 -9.86 -25.29 16.44
C GLU A 176 -9.92 -24.85 17.91
N PRO A 177 -8.82 -24.32 18.47
CA PRO A 177 -8.78 -23.99 19.90
C PRO A 177 -9.24 -22.56 20.14
N SER A 178 -9.89 -22.31 21.27
CA SER A 178 -10.25 -20.95 21.65
C SER A 178 -9.02 -20.05 21.82
N LYS A 179 -9.16 -18.76 21.49
CA LYS A 179 -8.06 -17.79 21.62
C LYS A 179 -7.50 -17.81 23.05
N GLY A 180 -6.18 -17.98 23.17
CA GLY A 180 -5.48 -18.06 24.47
C GLY A 180 -5.43 -19.43 25.15
N SER A 181 -6.21 -20.43 24.71
CA SER A 181 -6.23 -21.77 25.34
C SER A 181 -5.22 -22.76 24.77
N GLN A 182 -4.48 -22.37 23.73
CA GLN A 182 -3.54 -23.20 22.98
C GLN A 182 -2.55 -23.98 23.87
N LYS A 183 -1.96 -23.29 24.85
CA LYS A 183 -0.98 -23.90 25.76
C LYS A 183 -1.61 -24.97 26.65
N LYS A 184 -2.83 -24.70 27.15
CA LYS A 184 -3.58 -25.65 27.99
C LYS A 184 -4.02 -26.86 27.18
N LEU A 185 -4.55 -26.66 25.97
CA LEU A 185 -4.94 -27.75 25.07
C LEU A 185 -3.76 -28.68 24.78
N ARG A 186 -2.59 -28.14 24.45
CA ARG A 186 -1.37 -28.93 24.22
C ARG A 186 -0.95 -29.74 25.44
N ALA A 187 -1.01 -29.16 26.63
CA ALA A 187 -0.67 -29.85 27.87
C ALA A 187 -1.61 -31.04 28.15
N GLU A 188 -2.91 -30.86 27.96
CA GLU A 188 -3.89 -31.93 28.16
C GLU A 188 -3.75 -33.04 27.11
N LEU A 189 -3.58 -32.69 25.82
CA LEU A 189 -3.36 -33.68 24.76
C LEU A 189 -2.07 -34.48 25.00
N HIS A 190 -0.99 -33.81 25.41
CA HIS A 190 0.26 -34.49 25.78
C HIS A 190 0.03 -35.47 26.92
N LYS A 191 -0.66 -35.06 27.99
CA LYS A 191 -0.97 -35.94 29.13
C LYS A 191 -1.76 -37.19 28.71
N LEU A 192 -2.73 -37.06 27.80
CA LEU A 192 -3.54 -38.18 27.33
C LEU A 192 -2.76 -39.15 26.45
N TYR A 193 -1.86 -38.65 25.59
CA TYR A 193 -1.22 -39.45 24.53
C TYR A 193 0.29 -39.71 24.73
N ILE A 194 0.91 -39.26 25.82
CA ILE A 194 2.34 -39.46 26.10
C ILE A 194 2.77 -40.93 26.08
N HIS A 195 1.88 -41.83 26.50
CA HIS A 195 2.15 -43.27 26.51
C HIS A 195 2.40 -43.86 25.11
N LEU A 196 1.94 -43.19 24.04
CA LEU A 196 2.17 -43.60 22.66
C LEU A 196 3.58 -43.25 22.15
N ASP A 197 4.31 -42.39 22.86
CA ASP A 197 5.68 -41.99 22.48
C ASP A 197 6.69 -43.13 22.72
N GLY A 198 6.36 -44.10 23.58
CA GLY A 198 7.24 -45.24 23.89
C GLY A 198 7.18 -46.42 22.91
N SER A 199 6.25 -46.43 21.95
CA SER A 199 5.95 -47.63 21.15
C SER A 199 6.65 -47.75 19.78
N ALA A 200 7.42 -46.76 19.30
CA ALA A 200 8.16 -46.95 18.03
C ALA A 200 9.39 -46.08 17.74
N ALA A 201 9.67 -45.01 18.49
CA ALA A 201 10.92 -44.25 18.33
C ALA A 201 11.18 -43.47 19.62
N GLY A 202 12.44 -43.42 20.08
CA GLY A 202 12.84 -42.74 21.31
C GLY A 202 12.46 -41.25 21.37
N PRO A 203 12.70 -40.58 22.51
CA PRO A 203 12.11 -39.28 22.84
C PRO A 203 12.34 -38.25 21.73
N ILE A 204 11.25 -37.76 21.13
CA ILE A 204 11.29 -36.74 20.09
C ILE A 204 11.38 -35.39 20.79
N ASP A 205 12.50 -34.69 20.59
CA ASP A 205 12.67 -33.31 21.03
C ASP A 205 11.56 -32.44 20.44
N VAL A 206 10.74 -31.83 21.30
CA VAL A 206 9.51 -31.10 20.98
C VAL A 206 9.84 -29.70 20.44
N GLY A 207 10.91 -29.59 19.66
CA GLY A 207 11.38 -28.37 18.99
C GLY A 207 10.71 -28.10 17.65
N TYR A 208 9.90 -29.04 17.12
CA TYR A 208 9.17 -28.81 15.89
C TYR A 208 7.96 -27.92 16.16
N HIS A 209 8.09 -26.68 15.71
CA HIS A 209 7.06 -25.66 15.61
C HIS A 209 5.79 -26.26 14.97
N LEU A 210 4.89 -26.78 15.81
CA LEU A 210 3.53 -27.09 15.42
C LEU A 210 2.92 -25.75 15.03
N GLU A 211 2.96 -25.42 13.73
CA GLU A 211 2.32 -24.25 13.16
C GLU A 211 0.87 -24.26 13.61
N LEU A 212 0.61 -23.45 14.65
CA LEU A 212 -0.74 -23.02 14.96
C LEU A 212 -1.18 -22.24 13.74
N ILE A 213 -2.11 -22.83 12.99
CA ILE A 213 -2.87 -22.08 12.00
C ILE A 213 -3.71 -21.11 12.84
N ASP A 214 -3.20 -19.90 13.02
CA ASP A 214 -4.03 -18.77 13.45
C ASP A 214 -4.91 -18.39 12.25
N VAL A 215 -6.03 -19.09 12.12
CA VAL A 215 -7.13 -18.70 11.22
C VAL A 215 -7.80 -17.38 11.67
N GLY A 216 -7.43 -16.86 12.85
CA GLY A 216 -8.03 -15.69 13.48
C GLY A 216 -7.75 -14.35 12.79
N GLY A 217 -6.87 -14.31 11.79
CA GLY A 217 -6.50 -13.10 11.04
C GLY A 217 -7.27 -12.84 9.75
N LEU A 218 -8.05 -13.80 9.24
CA LEU A 218 -8.76 -13.68 7.95
C LEU A 218 -10.26 -13.34 8.10
N ALA A 219 -10.74 -13.09 9.32
CA ALA A 219 -12.13 -12.81 9.65
C ALA A 219 -12.65 -11.42 9.20
N SER A 220 -12.06 -10.78 8.18
CA SER A 220 -12.54 -9.48 7.69
C SER A 220 -12.47 -9.32 6.18
N VAL A 221 -12.63 -10.42 5.43
CA VAL A 221 -13.13 -10.32 4.06
C VAL A 221 -14.54 -10.92 4.07
N ASP A 222 -15.54 -10.05 4.14
CA ASP A 222 -16.94 -10.41 3.96
C ASP A 222 -17.12 -11.16 2.63
N VAL A 223 -17.12 -12.49 2.71
CA VAL A 223 -17.62 -13.34 1.65
C VAL A 223 -19.13 -13.38 1.82
N ILE A 224 -19.78 -12.48 1.08
CA ILE A 224 -21.21 -12.50 0.81
C ILE A 224 -21.58 -13.90 0.30
N GLY A 225 -22.51 -14.56 1.01
CA GLY A 225 -23.30 -15.67 0.47
C GLY A 225 -22.92 -17.09 0.92
N SER A 226 -23.74 -17.64 1.83
CA SER A 226 -24.34 -18.99 1.72
C SER A 226 -23.50 -20.29 1.71
N GLU A 227 -22.19 -20.33 1.95
CA GLU A 227 -21.44 -21.60 1.81
C GLU A 227 -20.65 -22.11 3.03
N ARG A 228 -20.96 -21.68 4.26
CA ARG A 228 -20.28 -22.18 5.48
C ARG A 228 -20.51 -23.68 5.80
N VAL A 229 -21.24 -24.42 4.97
CA VAL A 229 -21.52 -25.85 5.17
C VAL A 229 -20.76 -26.75 4.18
N LEU A 230 -20.13 -26.20 3.12
CA LEU A 230 -19.45 -27.02 2.11
C LEU A 230 -18.02 -27.45 2.52
N SER A 231 -17.25 -26.64 3.25
CA SER A 231 -15.82 -26.93 3.51
C SER A 231 -15.56 -28.11 4.44
N ILE A 232 -16.54 -28.57 5.22
CA ILE A 232 -16.39 -29.78 6.06
C ILE A 232 -16.68 -31.05 5.24
N ARG A 233 -17.43 -30.96 4.14
CA ARG A 233 -17.75 -32.11 3.29
C ARG A 233 -16.61 -32.51 2.35
N ILE A 234 -15.72 -31.60 1.96
CA ILE A 234 -14.61 -31.93 1.05
C ILE A 234 -13.61 -32.88 1.75
N LEU A 235 -13.23 -32.60 2.99
CA LEU A 235 -12.36 -33.50 3.77
C LEU A 235 -13.03 -34.84 4.10
N GLN A 236 -14.35 -34.87 4.35
CA GLN A 236 -15.06 -36.14 4.58
C GLN A 236 -15.38 -36.92 3.29
N ALA A 237 -15.42 -36.27 2.13
CA ALA A 237 -15.67 -36.91 0.84
C ALA A 237 -14.38 -37.47 0.22
N GLU A 238 -13.25 -36.74 0.30
CA GLU A 238 -11.95 -37.24 -0.20
C GLU A 238 -11.41 -38.40 0.64
N PHE A 239 -11.59 -38.38 1.97
CA PHE A 239 -11.25 -39.54 2.80
C PHE A 239 -12.14 -40.77 2.55
N ARG A 240 -13.36 -40.58 2.00
CA ARG A 240 -14.23 -41.69 1.62
C ARG A 240 -13.90 -42.22 0.23
N PHE A 241 -13.47 -41.36 -0.70
CA PHE A 241 -13.00 -41.73 -2.04
C PHE A 241 -11.72 -42.58 -1.95
N TYR A 242 -10.76 -42.17 -1.11
CA TYR A 242 -9.52 -42.95 -0.90
C TYR A 242 -9.73 -44.31 -0.21
N ARG A 243 -10.89 -44.54 0.42
CA ARG A 243 -11.26 -45.84 1.04
C ARG A 243 -11.86 -46.83 0.02
N GLN A 244 -12.29 -46.37 -1.15
CA GLN A 244 -12.95 -47.23 -2.16
C GLN A 244 -12.03 -47.72 -3.29
N GLU A 245 -10.78 -47.27 -3.35
CA GLU A 245 -9.81 -47.68 -4.39
C GLU A 245 -8.73 -48.65 -3.88
N VAL A 246 -8.86 -49.18 -2.66
CA VAL A 246 -7.92 -50.16 -2.07
C VAL A 246 -8.64 -51.37 -1.46
N ASP A 247 -9.74 -51.80 -2.08
CA ASP A 247 -10.32 -53.15 -1.91
C ASP A 247 -10.71 -53.73 -3.28
#